data_AF-A0A8T3AK85-F1
#
_entry.id   AF-A0A8T3AK85-F1
#
_cell.length_a   1.000
_cell.length_b   1.000
_cell.length_c   1.000
_cell.angle_alpha   90.00
_cell.angle_beta   90.00
_cell.angle_gamma   90.00
#
_symmetry.space_group_name_H-M   'P 1'
#
loop_
_entity.id
_entity.type
_entity.pdbx_description
1 polymer ?
#
loop_
_entity_poly.entity_id
_entity_poly.type
_entity_poly.pdbx_seq_one_letter_code
_entity_poly.pdbx_strand_id
1 'polypeptide(L)'
;MNCEELCIIGGDFNCLLNNNEKKGGKNFVFSQGPQEMKVFMTNNDYHDIGFSGPNYTWCNNKEGLARIWERLDRIWLNSKSIMDFSNAFFGPLSNFASDRK
;
A
#
# COMPACT_ATOMS: atom_id res chain seq x y z
N MET A 1 -5.73 11.25 16.64
CA MET A 1 -5.44 9.93 17.26
C MET A 1 -4.40 10.15 18.34
N ASN A 2 -4.47 9.47 19.48
CA ASN A 2 -3.46 9.63 20.53
C ASN A 2 -2.21 8.84 20.11
N CYS A 3 -1.09 9.51 19.82
CA CYS A 3 0.13 8.86 19.30
C CYS A 3 0.84 7.93 20.32
N GLU A 4 0.26 7.70 21.49
CA GLU A 4 0.87 6.90 22.56
C GLU A 4 0.54 5.40 22.48
N GLU A 5 -0.46 4.99 21.70
CA GLU A 5 -0.85 3.58 21.55
C GLU A 5 -0.21 2.95 20.30
N LEU A 6 0.08 1.66 20.39
CA LEU A 6 0.55 0.88 19.24
C LEU A 6 -0.59 0.73 18.23
N CYS A 7 -0.33 1.11 16.98
CA CYS A 7 -1.32 1.02 15.90
C CYS A 7 -0.73 0.38 14.64
N ILE A 8 -1.51 -0.53 14.04
CA ILE A 8 -1.28 -1.13 12.73
C ILE A 8 -2.59 -0.98 11.95
N ILE A 9 -2.51 -0.45 10.74
CA ILE A 9 -3.63 -0.40 9.79
C ILE A 9 -3.19 -1.12 8.53
N GLY A 10 -3.94 -2.12 8.09
CA GLY A 10 -3.62 -2.86 6.87
C GLY A 10 -4.87 -3.19 6.05
N GLY A 11 -4.72 -3.23 4.74
CA GLY A 11 -5.78 -3.61 3.82
C GLY A 11 -5.68 -2.95 2.45
N ASP A 12 -6.77 -3.07 1.69
CA ASP A 12 -6.95 -2.45 0.38
C ASP A 12 -7.42 -1.00 0.53
N PHE A 13 -6.55 -0.06 0.17
CA PHE A 13 -6.88 1.37 0.20
C PHE A 13 -7.46 1.87 -1.13
N ASN A 14 -7.39 1.03 -2.18
CA ASN A 14 -7.82 1.39 -3.53
C ASN A 14 -7.27 2.75 -4.02
N CYS A 15 -6.05 3.10 -3.59
CA CYS A 15 -5.43 4.40 -3.87
C CYS A 15 -3.92 4.28 -4.08
N LEU A 16 -3.48 4.76 -5.24
CA LEU A 16 -2.07 4.90 -5.60
C LEU A 16 -1.50 6.19 -4.99
N LEU A 17 -0.26 6.14 -4.50
CA LEU A 17 0.42 7.27 -3.86
C LEU A 17 1.59 7.79 -4.69
N ASN A 18 2.11 7.00 -5.64
CA ASN A 18 3.19 7.40 -6.53
C ASN A 18 3.19 6.62 -7.87
N ASN A 19 4.00 7.08 -8.82
CA ASN A 19 4.10 6.47 -10.16
C ASN A 19 4.65 5.04 -10.15
N ASN A 20 5.51 4.69 -9.19
CA ASN A 20 6.17 3.38 -9.16
C ASN A 20 5.22 2.26 -8.71
N GLU A 21 4.06 2.62 -8.20
CA GLU A 21 3.01 1.70 -7.76
C GLU A 21 2.06 1.28 -8.89
N LYS A 22 2.29 1.76 -10.12
CA LYS A 22 1.48 1.43 -11.28
C LYS A 22 2.35 1.01 -12.45
N LYS A 23 1.92 -0.05 -13.15
CA LYS A 23 2.51 -0.48 -14.41
C LYS A 23 1.41 -0.75 -15.44
N GLY A 24 1.55 -0.15 -16.62
CA GLY A 24 0.56 -0.24 -17.70
C GLY A 24 -0.64 0.69 -17.50
N GLY A 25 -1.49 0.78 -18.52
CA GLY A 25 -2.64 1.69 -18.52
C GLY A 25 -2.24 3.17 -18.57
N LYS A 26 -3.11 4.05 -18.05
CA LYS A 26 -2.82 5.49 -17.96
C LYS A 26 -1.79 5.76 -16.86
N ASN A 27 -0.96 6.78 -17.06
CA ASN A 27 -0.01 7.22 -16.05
C ASN A 27 -0.75 7.64 -14.78
N PHE A 28 -0.11 7.39 -13.63
CA PHE A 28 -0.61 7.87 -12.35
C PHE A 28 -0.63 9.40 -12.33
N VAL A 29 -1.65 9.95 -11.69
CA VAL A 29 -1.81 11.38 -11.46
C VAL A 29 -2.00 11.58 -9.96
N PHE A 30 -1.19 12.45 -9.37
CA PHE A 30 -1.26 12.80 -7.95
C PHE A 30 -2.43 13.77 -7.70
N SER A 31 -3.65 13.27 -7.91
CA SER A 31 -4.92 14.00 -7.74
C SER A 31 -5.29 14.19 -6.27
N GLN A 32 -6.46 14.75 -5.99
CA GLN A 32 -6.93 15.06 -4.65
C GLN A 32 -6.94 13.85 -3.70
N GLY A 33 -7.41 12.68 -4.14
CA GLY A 33 -7.46 11.48 -3.29
C GLY A 33 -6.09 11.06 -2.73
N PRO A 34 -5.07 10.82 -3.57
CA PRO A 34 -3.70 10.56 -3.12
C PRO A 34 -3.10 11.67 -2.24
N GLN A 35 -3.45 12.93 -2.48
CA GLN A 35 -3.00 14.06 -1.65
C GLN A 35 -3.60 14.00 -0.24
N GLU A 36 -4.92 13.85 -0.14
CA GLU A 36 -5.64 13.73 1.14
C GLU A 36 -5.17 12.52 1.93
N MET A 37 -4.90 11.39 1.25
CA MET A 37 -4.36 10.20 1.87
C MET A 37 -2.96 10.44 2.46
N LYS A 38 -2.05 11.11 1.74
CA LYS A 38 -0.74 11.48 2.29
C LYS A 38 -0.86 12.42 3.48
N VAL A 39 -1.75 13.43 3.40
CA VAL A 39 -2.00 14.35 4.51
C VAL A 39 -2.55 13.60 5.73
N PHE A 40 -3.48 12.68 5.54
CA PHE A 40 -4.00 11.82 6.61
C PHE A 40 -2.88 11.01 7.26
N MET A 41 -2.02 10.38 6.48
CA MET A 41 -0.88 9.61 6.98
C MET A 41 0.04 10.49 7.82
N THR A 42 0.47 11.63 7.28
CA THR A 42 1.37 12.56 7.97
C THR A 42 0.76 13.11 9.25
N ASN A 43 -0.50 13.54 9.22
CA ASN A 43 -1.17 14.13 10.39
C ASN A 43 -1.43 13.13 11.52
N ASN A 44 -1.39 11.83 11.24
CA ASN A 44 -1.64 10.77 12.22
C ASN A 44 -0.40 9.89 12.48
N ASP A 45 0.79 10.34 12.08
CA ASP A 45 2.05 9.62 12.27
C ASP A 45 2.06 8.21 11.62
N TYR A 46 1.37 8.01 10.50
CA TYR A 46 1.39 6.73 9.80
C TYR A 46 2.46 6.67 8.71
N HIS A 47 3.20 5.58 8.70
CA HIS A 47 4.24 5.31 7.72
C HIS A 47 3.94 4.00 7.01
N ASP A 48 4.05 4.01 5.67
CA ASP A 48 4.04 2.79 4.86
C ASP A 48 5.36 2.06 5.09
N ILE A 49 5.29 0.92 5.76
CA ILE A 49 6.48 0.10 6.08
C ILE A 49 6.99 -0.70 4.88
N GLY A 50 6.35 -0.55 3.72
CA GLY A 50 6.68 -1.30 2.53
C GLY A 50 6.18 -2.74 2.61
N PHE A 51 6.54 -3.51 1.59
CA PHE A 51 6.24 -4.93 1.51
C PHE A 51 7.48 -5.68 1.06
N SER A 52 7.86 -6.74 1.77
CA SER A 52 8.92 -7.64 1.37
C SER A 52 8.36 -8.66 0.39
N GLY A 53 7.95 -8.21 -0.80
CA GLY A 53 7.24 -9.03 -1.78
C GLY A 53 7.04 -8.33 -3.13
N PRO A 54 6.09 -8.81 -3.97
CA PRO A 54 5.81 -8.19 -5.25
C PRO A 54 5.42 -6.71 -5.09
N ASN A 55 6.01 -5.84 -5.91
CA ASN A 55 5.73 -4.40 -5.88
C ASN A 55 4.26 -4.03 -6.20
N TYR A 56 3.44 -4.99 -6.64
CA TYR A 56 2.05 -4.82 -7.02
C TYR A 56 1.20 -5.87 -6.34
N THR A 57 0.06 -5.44 -5.80
CA THR A 57 -0.86 -6.29 -5.03
C THR A 57 -2.14 -6.55 -5.80
N TRP A 58 -2.37 -5.89 -6.94
CA TRP A 58 -3.53 -6.10 -7.80
C TRP A 58 -3.16 -6.17 -9.28
N CYS A 59 -3.91 -6.98 -10.05
CA CYS A 59 -3.82 -7.06 -11.51
C CYS A 59 -5.21 -7.13 -12.13
N ASN A 60 -5.42 -6.42 -13.24
CA ASN A 60 -6.68 -6.51 -13.98
C ASN A 60 -6.88 -7.83 -14.76
N ASN A 61 -5.95 -8.79 -14.63
CA ASN A 61 -5.93 -10.09 -15.30
C ASN A 61 -6.02 -10.06 -16.83
N LYS A 62 -5.81 -8.90 -17.47
CA LYS A 62 -5.72 -8.80 -18.93
C LYS A 62 -4.33 -9.20 -19.41
N GLU A 63 -4.20 -9.39 -20.71
CA GLU A 63 -2.94 -9.78 -21.36
C GLU A 63 -2.33 -8.64 -22.18
N GLY A 64 -1.04 -8.78 -22.53
CA GLY A 64 -0.32 -7.84 -23.38
C GLY A 64 -0.34 -6.40 -22.86
N LEU A 65 -0.53 -5.45 -23.79
CA LEU A 65 -0.56 -4.01 -23.52
C LEU A 65 -1.77 -3.56 -22.67
N ALA A 66 -2.81 -4.39 -22.59
CA ALA A 66 -3.99 -4.09 -21.77
C ALA A 66 -3.80 -4.48 -20.29
N ARG A 67 -2.71 -5.19 -19.95
CA ARG A 67 -2.40 -5.59 -18.58
C ARG A 67 -2.01 -4.39 -17.73
N ILE A 68 -2.64 -4.28 -16.56
CA ILE A 68 -2.39 -3.23 -15.57
C ILE A 68 -2.07 -3.89 -14.25
N TRP A 69 -1.01 -3.42 -13.59
CA TRP A 69 -0.63 -3.79 -12.23
C TRP A 69 -0.66 -2.55 -11.33
N GLU A 70 -1.19 -2.71 -10.12
CA GLU A 70 -1.28 -1.65 -9.12
C GLU A 70 -0.90 -2.16 -7.73
N ARG A 71 -0.32 -1.28 -6.91
CA ARG A 71 -0.17 -1.51 -5.47
C ARG A 71 -1.28 -0.78 -4.73
N LEU A 72 -2.27 -1.54 -4.29
CA LEU A 72 -3.46 -1.00 -3.63
C LEU A 72 -3.53 -1.43 -2.16
N ASP A 73 -2.93 -2.57 -1.84
CA ASP A 73 -2.86 -3.12 -0.49
C ASP A 73 -1.62 -2.59 0.22
N ARG A 74 -1.81 -2.11 1.46
CA ARG A 74 -0.75 -1.48 2.26
C ARG A 74 -0.87 -1.88 3.71
N ILE A 75 0.23 -1.72 4.43
CA ILE A 75 0.29 -1.80 5.88
C ILE A 75 0.98 -0.55 6.38
N TRP A 76 0.34 0.13 7.32
CA TRP A 76 0.78 1.37 7.94
C TRP A 76 0.95 1.17 9.42
N LEU A 77 2.08 1.62 9.94
CA LEU A 77 2.39 1.61 11.36
C LEU A 77 2.61 3.04 11.80
N ASN A 78 2.28 3.34 13.06
CA ASN A 78 2.79 4.54 13.68
C ASN A 78 4.25 4.38 14.12
N SER A 79 4.93 5.49 14.43
CA SER A 79 6.35 5.45 14.81
C SER A 79 6.61 4.52 16.00
N LYS A 80 5.69 4.46 16.96
CA LYS A 80 5.79 3.57 18.11
C LYS A 80 5.75 2.09 17.72
N SER A 81 4.78 1.70 16.89
CA SER A 81 4.71 0.35 16.34
C SER A 81 5.97 -0.01 15.54
N ILE A 82 6.55 0.91 14.79
CA ILE A 82 7.77 0.62 14.01
C ILE A 82 8.95 0.29 14.93
N MET A 83 9.10 1.02 16.03
CA MET A 83 10.15 0.74 17.01
C MET A 83 9.99 -0.64 17.64
N ASP A 84 8.76 -0.99 18.05
CA ASP A 84 8.47 -2.25 18.75
C ASP A 84 8.46 -3.46 17.81
N PHE A 85 8.02 -3.29 16.56
CA PHE A 85 7.93 -4.34 15.55
C PHE A 85 9.06 -4.29 14.52
N SER A 86 10.23 -3.76 14.88
CA SER A 86 11.38 -3.61 13.97
C SER A 86 11.82 -4.89 13.24
N ASN A 87 11.44 -6.08 13.74
CA ASN A 87 11.72 -7.38 13.12
C ASN A 87 10.48 -8.09 12.52
N ALA A 88 9.33 -7.43 12.44
CA ALA A 88 8.12 -8.05 11.89
C ALA A 88 8.23 -8.20 10.37
N PHE A 89 7.95 -9.41 9.88
CA PHE A 89 7.90 -9.71 8.45
C PHE A 89 6.46 -9.62 7.94
N PHE A 90 6.26 -8.77 6.94
CA PHE A 90 4.99 -8.65 6.23
C PHE A 90 5.21 -9.15 4.79
N GLY A 91 4.61 -10.31 4.49
CA GLY A 91 4.72 -10.96 3.20
C GLY A 91 3.36 -11.43 2.68
N PRO A 92 3.29 -11.81 1.39
CA PRO A 92 2.04 -12.18 0.77
C PRO A 92 1.49 -13.47 1.37
N LEU A 93 0.18 -13.52 1.58
CA LEU A 93 -0.49 -14.80 1.85
C LEU A 93 -0.58 -15.54 0.51
N SER A 94 -0.07 -16.77 0.44
CA SER A 94 -0.09 -17.56 -0.79
C SER A 94 -1.54 -17.92 -1.15
N ASN A 95 -2.19 -17.09 -1.95
CA ASN A 95 -3.53 -17.35 -2.45
C ASN A 95 -3.55 -17.20 -3.98
N PHE A 96 -3.58 -18.33 -4.69
CA PHE A 96 -3.46 -18.39 -6.15
C PHE A 96 -4.75 -18.05 -6.91
N ALA A 97 -5.88 -17.95 -6.21
CA ALA A 97 -7.20 -17.75 -6.81
C ALA A 97 -7.67 -16.28 -6.81
N SER A 98 -6.94 -15.38 -6.13
CA SER A 98 -7.30 -13.97 -6.02
C SER A 98 -6.56 -13.14 -7.06
N ASP A 99 -7.20 -12.08 -7.56
CA ASP A 99 -6.54 -11.01 -8.30
C ASP A 99 -5.68 -10.12 -7.38
N ARG A 100 -5.79 -10.33 -6.06
CA ARG A 100 -4.99 -9.72 -5.00
C ARG A 100 -3.84 -10.62 -4.53
N LYS A 101 -2.66 -10.04 -4.28
CA LYS A 101 -1.48 -10.72 -3.73
C LYS A 101 -1.03 -10.14 -2.40
#